data_AF-A0A2D6U2Z5-F1
#
_entry.id   AF-A0A2D6U2Z5-F1
#
_cell.length_a   1.000
_cell.length_b   1.000
_cell.length_c   1.000
_cell.angle_alpha   90.00
_cell.angle_beta   90.00
_cell.angle_gamma   90.00
#
_symmetry.space_group_name_H-M   'P 1'
#
loop_
_entity.id
_entity.type
_entity.pdbx_description
1 polymer ?
#
loop_
_entity_poly.entity_id
_entity_poly.type
_entity_poly.pdbx_seq_one_letter_code
_entity_poly.pdbx_strand_id
1 'polypeptide(L)' 'MNPKVNVLGKELQECSTDPLTGWYRDGCCNTDENDRGLHVVCGILTEKFLEFAKSKGNDLITPAP' A
#
# COMPACT_ATOMS: atom_id res chain seq x y z
N MET A 1 10.01 16.89 -4.02
CA MET A 1 9.18 15.72 -4.37
C MET A 1 10.13 14.55 -4.60
N ASN A 2 10.01 13.48 -3.81
CA ASN A 2 10.81 12.28 -4.05
C ASN A 2 10.39 11.67 -5.40
N PRO A 3 11.33 11.28 -6.27
CA PRO A 3 10.99 10.60 -7.51
C PRO A 3 10.17 9.34 -7.19
N LYS A 4 9.02 9.18 -7.86
CA LYS A 4 8.22 7.95 -7.77
C LYS A 4 8.94 6.87 -8.57
N VAL A 5 9.91 6.21 -7.94
CA VAL A 5 10.69 5.13 -8.55
C VAL A 5 10.44 3.81 -7.85
N ASN A 6 10.37 2.72 -8.62
CA ASN A 6 10.28 1.37 -8.10
C ASN A 6 11.67 0.85 -7.69
N VAL A 7 11.68 -0.35 -7.09
CA VAL A 7 12.91 -1.01 -6.60
C VAL A 7 13.95 -1.33 -7.69
N LEU A 8 13.58 -1.24 -8.97
CA LEU A 8 14.47 -1.42 -10.12
C LEU A 8 15.02 -0.09 -10.65
N GLY A 9 14.74 1.04 -9.99
CA GLY A 9 15.15 2.37 -10.42
C GLY A 9 14.35 2.91 -11.63
N LYS A 10 13.22 2.31 -11.96
CA LYS A 10 12.31 2.76 -13.03
C LYS A 10 11.13 3.53 -12.46
N GLU A 11 10.31 4.12 -13.31
CA GLU A 11 9.04 4.75 -12.89
C GLU A 11 8.18 3.79 -12.05
N LEU A 12 7.60 4.31 -10.97
CA LEU A 12 6.67 3.58 -10.12
C LEU A 12 5.36 3.34 -10.87
N GLN A 13 4.92 2.09 -10.90
CA GLN A 13 3.69 1.70 -11.56
C GLN A 13 2.52 1.75 -10.58
N GLU A 14 1.30 1.82 -11.15
CA GLU A 14 0.07 1.64 -10.39
C GLU A 14 0.06 0.29 -9.66
N CYS A 15 -0.40 0.29 -8.42
CA CYS A 15 -0.61 -0.91 -7.63
C CYS A 15 -2.06 -1.40 -7.73
N SER A 16 -3.04 -0.52 -7.55
CA SER A 16 -4.48 -0.84 -7.67
C SER A 16 -5.36 0.40 -7.78
N THR A 17 -6.37 0.35 -8.64
CA THR A 17 -7.43 1.37 -8.77
C THR A 17 -8.80 0.90 -8.31
N ASP A 18 -9.01 -0.41 -8.19
CA ASP A 18 -10.24 -1.00 -7.67
C ASP A 18 -9.92 -2.25 -6.82
N PRO A 19 -9.84 -2.12 -5.48
CA PRO A 19 -10.05 -0.90 -4.69
C PRO A 19 -8.90 0.12 -4.87
N LEU A 20 -9.22 1.41 -4.76
CA LEU A 20 -8.24 2.49 -4.82
C LEU A 20 -7.29 2.45 -3.61
N THR A 21 -6.00 2.29 -3.88
CA THR A 21 -4.95 2.16 -2.86
C THR A 21 -4.01 3.37 -2.78
N GLY A 22 -2.97 3.25 -1.97
CA GLY A 22 -1.91 4.25 -1.80
C GLY A 22 -2.19 5.21 -0.65
N TRP A 23 -1.11 5.71 -0.03
CA TRP A 23 -1.18 6.73 1.03
C TRP A 23 -1.94 7.98 0.56
N TYR A 24 -1.66 8.43 -0.67
CA TYR A 24 -2.32 9.57 -1.28
C TYR A 24 -3.68 9.25 -1.94
N ARG A 25 -4.11 7.98 -1.90
CA ARG A 25 -5.28 7.50 -2.65
C ARG A 25 -5.18 7.80 -4.15
N ASP A 26 -3.99 7.60 -4.73
CA ASP A 26 -3.70 7.79 -6.16
C ASP A 26 -3.40 6.45 -6.89
N GLY A 27 -3.67 5.32 -6.22
CA GLY A 27 -3.44 3.97 -6.74
C GLY A 27 -1.98 3.50 -6.70
N CYS A 28 -1.05 4.32 -6.20
CA CYS A 28 0.39 4.05 -6.23
C CYS A 28 0.99 3.95 -4.81
N CYS A 29 2.05 3.17 -4.65
CA CYS A 29 2.78 3.01 -3.38
C CYS A 29 3.82 4.11 -3.14
N ASN A 30 3.53 5.36 -3.52
CA ASN A 30 4.37 6.51 -3.17
C ASN A 30 4.02 7.06 -1.79
N THR A 31 5.01 7.71 -1.18
CA THR A 31 5.00 8.12 0.22
C THR A 31 5.56 9.54 0.38
N ASP A 32 5.47 10.12 1.57
CA ASP A 32 6.17 11.34 2.01
C ASP A 32 6.63 11.20 3.47
N GLU A 33 7.11 12.30 4.04
CA GLU A 33 7.48 12.41 5.45
C GLU A 33 6.30 12.27 6.44
N ASN A 34 5.05 12.36 5.96
CA ASN A 34 3.86 12.26 6.80
C ASN A 34 3.32 10.82 6.89
N ASP A 35 3.61 9.97 5.91
CA ASP A 35 3.29 8.54 5.92
C ASP A 35 4.21 7.76 6.86
N ARG A 36 3.93 7.84 8.16
CA ARG A 36 4.68 7.12 9.21
C ARG A 36 4.61 5.60 9.06
N GLY A 37 3.59 5.08 8.37
CA GLY A 37 3.41 3.65 8.11
C GLY A 37 4.26 3.14 6.93
N LEU A 38 4.79 4.05 6.10
CA LEU A 38 5.58 3.74 4.89
C LEU A 38 4.88 2.70 4.02
N HIS A 39 3.74 3.06 3.44
CA HIS A 39 2.93 2.22 2.57
C HIS A 39 3.55 2.08 1.16
N VAL A 40 4.81 1.63 1.09
CA VAL A 40 5.66 1.61 -0.11
C VAL A 40 5.75 0.24 -0.80
N VAL A 41 5.09 -0.78 -0.25
CA VAL A 41 5.10 -2.15 -0.80
C VAL A 41 3.75 -2.44 -1.45
N CYS A 42 3.75 -2.61 -2.77
CA CYS A 42 2.59 -3.16 -3.48
C CYS A 42 2.55 -4.68 -3.27
N GLY A 43 1.43 -5.20 -2.77
CA GLY A 43 1.28 -6.61 -2.43
C GLY A 43 -0.05 -7.20 -2.90
N ILE A 44 0.00 -8.42 -3.45
CA ILE A 44 -1.19 -9.23 -3.69
C ILE A 44 -1.53 -9.94 -2.38
N LEU A 45 -2.66 -9.58 -1.79
CA LEU A 45 -3.05 -10.10 -0.49
C LEU A 45 -3.60 -11.52 -0.61
N THR A 46 -3.30 -12.33 0.41
CA THR A 46 -3.85 -13.68 0.57
C THR A 46 -4.59 -13.75 1.89
N GLU A 47 -5.55 -14.66 2.00
CA GLU A 47 -6.31 -14.88 3.23
C GLU A 47 -5.38 -15.11 4.44
N LYS A 48 -4.37 -15.97 4.29
CA LYS A 48 -3.37 -16.22 5.34
C LYS A 48 -2.65 -14.95 5.80
N PHE A 49 -2.31 -14.05 4.89
CA PHE A 49 -1.68 -12.77 5.26
C PHE A 49 -2.67 -11.85 5.97
N LEU A 50 -3.90 -11.76 5.47
CA LEU A 50 -4.95 -10.92 6.07
C LEU A 50 -5.27 -11.35 7.51
N GLU A 51 -5.42 -12.65 7.75
CA GLU A 51 -5.63 -13.20 9.09
C GLU A 51 -4.43 -12.94 10.00
N PHE A 52 -3.21 -13.15 9.49
CA PHE A 52 -1.99 -12.83 10.22
C PHE A 52 -1.92 -11.34 10.59
N ALA A 53 -2.14 -10.44 9.64
CA ALA A 53 -2.11 -8.99 9.85
C ALA A 53 -3.13 -8.57 10.91
N LYS A 54 -4.36 -9.09 10.83
CA LYS A 54 -5.40 -8.87 11.83
C LYS A 54 -4.99 -9.36 13.22
N SER A 55 -4.37 -10.53 13.32
CA SER A 55 -3.82 -11.07 14.58
C SER A 55 -2.71 -10.19 15.19
N LYS A 56 -2.09 -9.33 14.38
CA LYS A 56 -1.06 -8.35 14.79
C LYS A 56 -1.62 -6.95 15.01
N GLY A 57 -2.94 -6.77 14.98
CA GLY A 57 -3.59 -5.47 15.17
C GLY A 57 -3.70 -4.63 13.90
N ASN A 58 -3.41 -5.19 12.72
CA ASN A 58 -3.60 -4.54 11.43
C ASN A 58 -4.78 -5.18 10.69
N ASP A 59 -6.00 -4.77 11.03
CA ASP A 59 -7.22 -5.30 10.40
C ASP A 59 -7.43 -4.65 9.02
N LEU A 60 -7.15 -5.42 7.96
CA LEU A 60 -7.37 -5.04 6.56
C LEU A 60 -8.59 -5.76 5.94
N ILE A 61 -9.39 -6.45 6.75
CA ILE A 61 -10.53 -7.27 6.31
C ILE A 61 -11.84 -6.52 6.53
N THR A 62 -12.00 -5.93 7.72
CA THR A 62 -13.24 -5.26 8.12
C THR A 62 -13.43 -3.98 7.28
N PRO A 63 -14.52 -3.81 6.50
CA PRO A 63 -14.74 -2.59 5.72
C PRO A 63 -14.82 -1.34 6.61
N ALA A 64 -14.18 -0.26 6.18
CA ALA A 64 -14.20 1.05 6.82
C ALA A 64 -14.54 2.14 5.76
N PRO A 65 -15.83 2.30 5.42
CA PRO A 65 -16.29 3.29 4.44
C PRO A 65 -16.22 4.74 4.95
#